data_AF-A0A2V4DM54-F1
#
_entry.id   AF-A0A2V4DM54-F1
#
_cell.length_a   1.000
_cell.length_b   1.000
_cell.length_c   1.000
_cell.angle_alpha   90.00
_cell.angle_beta   90.00
_cell.angle_gamma   90.00
#
_symmetry.space_group_name_H-M   'P 1'
#
loop_
_entity.id
_entity.type
_entity.pdbx_description
1 polymer ?
#
loop_
_entity_poly.entity_id
_entity_poly.type
_entity_poly.pdbx_seq_one_letter_code
_entity_poly.pdbx_strand_id
1 'polypeptide(L)'
;MTQTDWYLKQCNITQYVLRNSTVFQGELATHIDDKIRLIVVAKQKPTQKIYYDILKAIRLTEEQVLFLTPSQLIISADEVKIVTWFIDVLSNEPWQNSLTINTCDLDSLAKDPHQKRKLWQQLCEYENNFHPE
;
A
#
# COMPACT_ATOMS: atom_id res chain seq x y z
N MET A 1 7.13 26.67 25.24
CA MET A 1 8.07 26.33 24.16
C MET A 1 9.04 25.30 24.73
N THR A 2 8.88 24.03 24.40
CA THR A 2 9.62 22.91 25.01
C THR A 2 10.61 22.28 24.03
N GLN A 3 11.76 21.84 24.56
CA GLN A 3 12.96 21.32 23.86
C GLN A 3 12.73 20.13 22.91
N THR A 4 11.56 19.50 22.97
CA THR A 4 11.24 18.25 22.26
C THR A 4 11.24 18.40 20.74
N ASP A 5 10.90 19.59 20.23
CA ASP A 5 10.79 19.83 18.78
C ASP A 5 12.16 19.84 18.07
N TRP A 6 13.20 20.28 18.77
CA TRP A 6 14.54 20.41 18.21
C TRP A 6 15.22 19.06 17.98
N TYR A 7 14.99 18.09 18.88
CA TYR A 7 15.56 16.75 18.77
C TYR A 7 14.97 15.95 17.60
N LEU A 8 13.70 16.21 17.26
CA LEU A 8 13.02 15.50 16.17
C LEU A 8 13.54 15.91 14.78
N LYS A 9 14.04 17.15 14.63
CA LYS A 9 14.70 17.60 13.39
C LYS A 9 16.09 17.00 13.19
N GLN A 10 16.82 16.66 14.27
CA GLN A 10 18.15 16.07 14.14
C GLN A 10 18.14 14.60 13.71
N CYS A 11 17.04 13.86 13.93
CA CYS A 11 16.98 12.43 13.62
C CYS A 11 16.38 12.06 12.25
N ASN A 12 16.07 13.02 11.37
CA ASN A 12 15.38 12.72 10.10
C ASN A 12 14.07 11.93 10.29
N ILE A 13 13.43 12.08 11.46
CA ILE A 13 12.18 11.42 11.80
C ILE A 13 11.08 12.33 11.26
N THR A 14 10.65 12.04 10.04
CA THR A 14 9.45 12.65 9.47
C THR A 14 8.26 12.29 10.37
N GLN A 15 7.73 13.28 11.10
CA GLN A 15 6.48 13.12 11.82
C GLN A 15 5.34 12.92 10.81
N TYR A 16 4.94 11.67 10.57
CA TYR A 16 3.88 11.34 9.63
C TYR A 16 2.52 11.47 10.30
N VAL A 17 1.82 12.54 9.93
CA VAL A 17 0.44 12.82 10.32
C VAL A 17 -0.46 11.74 9.70
N LEU A 18 -0.90 10.80 10.53
CA LEU A 18 -1.93 9.81 10.21
C LEU A 18 -3.23 10.57 9.91
N ARG A 19 -3.62 10.66 8.64
CA ARG A 19 -4.87 11.32 8.22
C ARG A 19 -6.13 10.49 8.47
N ASN A 20 -6.00 9.20 8.81
CA ASN A 20 -7.12 8.36 9.24
C ASN A 20 -6.92 7.98 10.72
N SER A 21 -7.57 8.75 11.58
CA SER A 21 -7.50 8.70 13.05
C SER A 21 -8.56 7.78 13.65
N THR A 22 -8.58 6.49 13.31
CA THR A 22 -9.49 5.53 13.98
C THR A 22 -8.87 4.21 14.43
N VAL A 23 -7.60 3.93 14.15
CA VAL A 23 -7.08 2.56 14.37
C VAL A 23 -5.69 2.53 15.01
N PHE A 24 -5.45 3.30 16.07
CA PHE A 24 -4.21 3.10 16.83
C PHE A 24 -4.37 3.35 18.32
N GLN A 25 -5.19 2.52 18.98
CA GLN A 25 -5.03 2.22 20.41
C GLN A 25 -5.31 0.75 20.69
N GLY A 26 -4.31 0.04 21.19
CA GLY A 26 -4.46 -0.99 22.23
C GLY A 26 -4.88 -2.41 21.84
N GLU A 27 -5.62 -2.65 20.77
CA GLU A 27 -6.18 -3.98 20.47
C GLU A 27 -5.97 -4.35 18.99
N LEU A 28 -4.83 -5.01 18.74
CA LEU A 28 -4.42 -5.58 17.46
C LEU A 28 -5.32 -6.75 17.04
N ALA A 29 -6.50 -6.48 16.49
CA ALA A 29 -7.28 -7.51 15.78
C ALA A 29 -8.07 -6.96 14.57
N THR A 30 -7.58 -7.30 13.38
CA THR A 30 -8.37 -7.96 12.32
C THR A 30 -9.54 -7.25 11.61
N HIS A 31 -9.68 -5.92 11.64
CA HIS A 31 -10.67 -5.26 10.75
C HIS A 31 -10.02 -4.31 9.75
N ILE A 32 -9.70 -4.85 8.58
CA ILE A 32 -9.62 -4.04 7.36
C ILE A 32 -11.05 -3.60 7.05
N ASP A 33 -11.27 -2.29 6.92
CA ASP A 33 -12.60 -1.75 6.60
C ASP A 33 -13.11 -2.37 5.29
N ASP A 34 -14.39 -2.77 5.24
CA ASP A 34 -14.97 -3.49 4.09
C ASP A 34 -14.88 -2.68 2.78
N LYS A 35 -14.72 -1.36 2.89
CA LYS A 35 -14.51 -0.44 1.76
C LYS A 35 -13.13 -0.56 1.13
N ILE A 36 -12.15 -1.10 1.84
CA ILE A 36 -10.78 -1.25 1.34
C ILE A 36 -10.76 -2.40 0.34
N ARG A 37 -10.31 -2.11 -0.88
CA ARG A 37 -10.18 -3.10 -1.96
C ARG A 37 -8.73 -3.36 -2.36
N LEU A 38 -7.79 -2.50 -1.94
CA LEU A 38 -6.38 -2.61 -2.27
C LEU A 38 -5.51 -2.18 -1.08
N ILE A 39 -4.51 -3.00 -0.75
CA ILE A 39 -3.43 -2.64 0.17
C ILE A 39 -2.22 -2.25 -0.66
N VAL A 40 -1.58 -1.13 -0.33
CA VAL A 40 -0.32 -0.70 -0.94
C VAL A 40 0.77 -0.73 0.11
N VAL A 41 1.79 -1.57 -0.10
CA VAL A 41 2.92 -1.71 0.79
C VAL A 41 4.15 -1.06 0.16
N ALA A 42 4.61 0.04 0.74
CA ALA A 42 5.84 0.69 0.30
C ALA A 42 6.55 1.38 1.47
N LYS A 43 7.83 1.71 1.30
CA LYS A 43 8.59 2.48 2.32
C LYS A 43 7.99 3.87 2.56
N GLN A 44 7.41 4.48 1.53
CA GLN A 44 6.79 5.82 1.58
C GLN A 44 5.53 5.86 0.71
N LYS A 45 4.55 6.69 1.07
CA LYS A 45 3.33 6.84 0.27
C LYS A 45 3.72 7.37 -1.12
N PRO A 46 3.38 6.66 -2.20
CA PRO A 46 3.70 7.13 -3.55
C PRO A 46 2.93 8.41 -3.87
N THR A 47 3.64 9.42 -4.36
CA THR A 47 3.09 10.71 -4.80
C THR A 47 3.22 10.92 -6.30
N GLN A 48 3.78 9.95 -7.01
CA GLN A 48 4.00 10.06 -8.45
C GLN A 48 2.68 9.93 -9.22
N LYS A 49 2.57 10.64 -10.34
CA LYS A 49 1.35 10.66 -11.17
C LYS A 49 0.93 9.26 -11.65
N ILE A 50 1.90 8.39 -11.95
CA ILE A 50 1.65 7.02 -12.41
C ILE A 50 0.87 6.20 -11.38
N TYR A 51 1.10 6.41 -10.09
CA TYR A 51 0.36 5.73 -9.03
C TYR A 51 -1.12 6.09 -9.07
N TYR A 52 -1.44 7.38 -9.15
CA TYR A 52 -2.81 7.85 -9.28
C TYR A 52 -3.47 7.42 -10.59
N ASP A 53 -2.70 7.36 -11.67
CA ASP A 53 -3.18 6.87 -12.96
C ASP A 53 -3.57 5.40 -12.90
N ILE A 54 -2.74 4.57 -12.25
CA ILE A 54 -3.02 3.14 -12.01
C ILE A 54 -4.27 2.98 -11.14
N LEU A 55 -4.38 3.72 -10.03
CA LEU A 55 -5.58 3.69 -9.16
C LEU A 55 -6.85 4.05 -9.94
N LYS A 56 -6.79 5.08 -10.79
CA LYS A 56 -7.91 5.45 -11.66
C LYS A 56 -8.24 4.37 -12.68
N ALA A 57 -7.24 3.73 -13.26
CA ALA A 57 -7.43 2.67 -14.24
C ALA A 57 -8.15 1.45 -13.64
N ILE A 58 -7.85 1.09 -12.38
CA ILE A 58 -8.57 0.04 -11.63
C ILE A 58 -9.87 0.54 -10.96
N ARG A 59 -10.24 1.80 -11.20
CA ARG A 59 -11.44 2.46 -10.66
C ARG A 59 -11.50 2.45 -9.13
N LEU A 60 -10.36 2.54 -8.46
CA LEU A 60 -10.29 2.69 -7.01
C LEU A 60 -10.03 4.15 -6.62
N THR A 61 -10.68 4.57 -5.54
CA THR A 61 -10.44 5.86 -4.91
C THR A 61 -9.40 5.73 -3.80
N GLU A 62 -8.73 6.82 -3.42
CA GLU A 62 -7.74 6.80 -2.32
C GLU A 62 -8.33 6.32 -0.98
N GLU A 63 -9.64 6.46 -0.78
CA GLU A 63 -10.36 6.01 0.41
C GLU A 63 -10.51 4.48 0.46
N GLN A 64 -10.49 3.82 -0.70
CA GLN A 64 -10.55 2.35 -0.84
C GLN A 64 -9.16 1.71 -0.86
N VAL A 65 -8.11 2.52 -0.69
CA VAL A 65 -6.71 2.08 -0.75
C VAL A 65 -6.06 2.28 0.61
N LEU A 66 -5.61 1.18 1.20
CA LEU A 66 -4.90 1.18 2.47
C LEU A 66 -3.39 1.20 2.22
N PHE A 67 -2.72 2.31 2.57
CA PHE A 67 -1.27 2.38 2.53
C PHE A 67 -0.66 1.85 3.83
N LEU A 68 0.27 0.90 3.72
CA LEU A 68 1.03 0.34 4.82
C LEU A 68 2.53 0.39 4.52
N THR A 69 3.33 0.53 5.57
CA THR A 69 4.77 0.24 5.47
C THR A 69 5.02 -1.25 5.75
N PRO A 70 6.12 -1.83 5.25
CA PRO A 70 6.44 -3.23 5.54
C PRO A 70 6.52 -3.52 7.05
N SER A 71 6.92 -2.54 7.87
CA SER A 71 6.94 -2.65 9.34
C SER A 71 5.55 -2.62 9.98
N GLN A 72 4.54 -2.08 9.30
CA GLN A 72 3.14 -2.06 9.74
C GLN A 72 2.35 -3.28 9.25
N LEU A 73 2.92 -4.07 8.33
CA LEU A 73 2.32 -5.28 7.80
C LEU A 73 2.49 -6.44 8.80
N ILE A 74 1.79 -6.33 9.93
CA ILE A 74 1.78 -7.32 11.02
C ILE A 74 0.66 -8.36 10.80
N ILE A 75 -0.18 -8.14 9.79
CA ILE A 75 -1.33 -8.99 9.45
C ILE A 75 -0.86 -10.26 8.73
N SER A 76 -1.45 -11.40 9.08
CA SER A 76 -1.20 -12.68 8.41
C SER A 76 -1.69 -12.63 6.97
N ALA A 77 -0.86 -13.08 6.02
CA ALA A 77 -1.22 -13.11 4.60
C ALA A 77 -2.48 -13.95 4.31
N ASP A 78 -2.75 -15.00 5.10
CA ASP A 78 -3.94 -15.86 4.96
C ASP A 78 -5.26 -15.12 5.27
N GLU A 79 -5.22 -14.14 6.18
CA GLU A 79 -6.40 -13.35 6.56
C GLU A 79 -6.76 -12.29 5.52
N VAL A 80 -5.82 -11.93 4.65
CA VAL A 80 -5.99 -10.85 3.68
C VAL A 80 -6.59 -11.39 2.39
N LYS A 81 -7.89 -11.16 2.18
CA LYS A 81 -8.60 -11.55 0.95
C LYS A 81 -8.65 -10.46 -0.12
N ILE A 82 -7.91 -9.37 0.09
CA ILE A 82 -7.83 -8.23 -0.81
C ILE A 82 -6.46 -8.17 -1.47
N VAL A 83 -6.39 -7.51 -2.61
CA VAL A 83 -5.15 -7.43 -3.38
C VAL A 83 -4.13 -6.59 -2.62
N THR A 84 -2.90 -7.10 -2.52
CA THR A 84 -1.78 -6.39 -1.89
C THR A 84 -0.71 -6.07 -2.92
N TRP A 85 -0.43 -4.79 -3.07
CA TRP A 85 0.52 -4.26 -4.02
C TRP A 85 1.77 -3.73 -3.33
N PHE A 86 2.88 -4.42 -3.53
CA PHE A 86 4.20 -4.03 -3.05
C PHE A 86 4.93 -3.17 -4.08
N ILE A 87 5.47 -2.05 -3.61
CA ILE A 87 6.19 -1.07 -4.44
C ILE A 87 7.56 -0.81 -3.83
N ASP A 88 8.62 -1.09 -4.58
CA ASP A 88 10.02 -0.97 -4.12
C ASP A 88 10.31 -1.75 -2.81
N VAL A 89 9.50 -2.78 -2.54
CA VAL A 89 9.59 -3.61 -1.35
C VAL A 89 9.41 -5.06 -1.80
N LEU A 90 10.28 -5.92 -1.28
CA LEU A 90 10.12 -7.36 -1.46
C LEU A 90 9.06 -7.84 -0.46
N SER A 91 8.10 -8.63 -0.95
CA SER A 91 7.26 -9.45 -0.08
C SER A 91 8.20 -10.39 0.70
N ASN A 92 8.52 -10.06 1.95
CA ASN A 92 9.32 -10.95 2.78
C ASN A 92 8.49 -12.20 3.11
N GLU A 93 9.11 -13.38 3.11
CA GLU A 93 8.55 -14.57 3.76
C GLU A 93 8.33 -14.22 5.24
N PRO A 94 7.08 -14.20 5.75
CA PRO A 94 6.00 -15.17 5.50
C PRO A 94 4.81 -14.67 4.65
N TRP A 95 4.91 -13.54 3.94
CA TRP A 95 3.79 -13.04 3.13
C TRP A 95 3.54 -13.91 1.87
N GLN A 96 2.66 -14.89 1.98
CA GLN A 96 2.23 -15.76 0.88
C GLN A 96 0.73 -15.61 0.62
N ASN A 97 0.36 -14.61 -0.17
CA ASN A 97 -1.02 -14.43 -0.62
C ASN A 97 -1.12 -14.50 -2.16
N SER A 98 -2.12 -15.22 -2.67
CA SER A 98 -2.36 -15.38 -4.11
C SER A 98 -2.67 -14.06 -4.83
N LEU A 99 -3.20 -13.07 -4.10
CA LEU A 99 -3.56 -11.73 -4.58
C LEU A 99 -2.43 -10.72 -4.32
N THR A 100 -1.18 -11.11 -4.58
CA THR A 100 -0.01 -10.25 -4.36
C THR A 100 0.57 -9.75 -5.68
N ILE A 101 0.73 -8.43 -5.79
CA ILE A 101 1.40 -7.77 -6.90
C ILE A 101 2.71 -7.20 -6.39
N ASN A 102 3.81 -7.54 -7.05
CA ASN A 102 5.12 -6.98 -6.74
C ASN A 102 5.58 -6.10 -7.90
N THR A 103 5.91 -4.85 -7.60
CA THR A 103 6.47 -3.90 -8.56
C THR A 103 7.77 -3.32 -8.05
N CYS A 104 8.67 -3.04 -8.99
CA CYS A 104 9.83 -2.21 -8.74
C CYS A 104 9.40 -0.78 -8.42
N ASP A 105 10.39 0.09 -8.21
CA ASP A 105 10.18 1.53 -8.11
C ASP A 105 9.28 2.08 -9.24
N LEU A 106 8.40 3.01 -8.89
CA LEU A 106 7.41 3.60 -9.78
C LEU A 106 8.05 4.49 -10.87
N ASP A 107 9.20 5.08 -10.60
CA ASP A 107 9.97 5.86 -11.57
C ASP A 107 10.50 4.94 -12.70
N SER A 108 11.00 3.78 -12.30
CA SER A 108 11.43 2.70 -13.20
C SER A 108 10.26 2.10 -13.95
N LEU A 109 9.15 1.83 -13.26
CA LEU A 109 7.90 1.38 -13.87
C LEU A 109 7.39 2.39 -14.91
N ALA A 110 7.48 3.70 -14.64
CA ALA A 110 7.04 4.73 -15.57
C ALA A 110 7.89 4.78 -16.85
N LYS A 111 9.18 4.42 -16.76
CA LYS A 111 10.11 4.38 -17.91
C LYS A 111 9.97 3.10 -18.72
N ASP A 112 9.56 2.00 -18.10
CA ASP A 112 9.48 0.70 -18.76
C ASP A 112 8.04 0.30 -19.16
N PRO A 113 7.69 0.31 -20.47
CA PRO A 113 6.36 -0.04 -20.93
C PRO A 113 6.02 -1.53 -20.77
N HIS A 114 7.01 -2.42 -20.72
CA HIS A 114 6.77 -3.85 -20.52
C HIS A 114 6.36 -4.13 -19.08
N GLN A 115 7.00 -3.50 -18.10
CA GLN A 115 6.61 -3.60 -16.69
C GLN A 115 5.22 -3.04 -16.43
N LYS A 116 4.85 -1.90 -17.06
CA LYS A 116 3.47 -1.39 -17.00
C LYS A 116 2.44 -2.39 -17.51
N ARG A 117 2.71 -3.01 -18.66
CA ARG A 117 1.80 -4.03 -19.21
C ARG A 117 1.70 -5.24 -18.32
N LYS A 118 2.81 -5.71 -17.76
CA LYS A 118 2.83 -6.83 -16.82
C LYS A 118 2.00 -6.52 -15.57
N LEU A 119 2.19 -5.34 -14.99
CA LEU A 119 1.37 -4.87 -13.87
C LEU A 119 -0.11 -4.83 -14.26
N TRP A 120 -0.44 -4.27 -15.42
CA TRP A 120 -1.81 -4.18 -15.89
C TRP A 120 -2.46 -5.56 -16.10
N GLN A 121 -1.73 -6.53 -16.64
CA GLN A 121 -2.20 -7.90 -16.77
C GLN A 121 -2.54 -8.50 -15.40
N GLN A 122 -1.67 -8.34 -14.41
CA GLN A 122 -1.95 -8.82 -13.06
C GLN A 122 -3.17 -8.12 -12.45
N LEU A 123 -3.31 -6.81 -12.62
CA LEU A 123 -4.49 -6.07 -12.14
C LEU A 123 -5.77 -6.55 -12.82
N CYS A 124 -5.75 -6.87 -14.12
CA CYS A 124 -6.88 -7.47 -14.82
C CYS A 124 -7.22 -8.88 -14.30
N GLU A 125 -6.22 -9.71 -13.99
CA GLU A 125 -6.47 -11.03 -13.38
C GLU A 125 -7.18 -10.91 -12.02
N TYR A 126 -6.85 -9.86 -11.27
CA TYR A 126 -7.45 -9.58 -9.97
C TYR A 126 -8.68 -8.66 -10.04
N GLU A 127 -9.18 -8.29 -11.22
CA GLU A 127 -10.27 -7.33 -11.40
C GLU A 127 -11.53 -7.71 -10.61
N ASN A 128 -11.87 -9.00 -10.61
CA ASN A 128 -13.01 -9.56 -9.85
C ASN A 128 -12.89 -9.36 -8.32
N ASN A 129 -11.67 -9.19 -7.80
CA ASN A 129 -11.46 -8.96 -6.36
C ASN A 129 -11.61 -7.48 -5.99
N PHE A 130 -11.43 -6.56 -6.94
CA PHE A 130 -11.63 -5.13 -6.71
C PHE A 130 -13.11 -4.75 -6.71
N HIS A 131 -13.90 -5.45 -7.53
CA HIS A 131 -15.34 -5.20 -7.71
C HIS A 131 -16.12 -6.52 -7.59
N PRO A 132 -16.30 -7.07 -6.39
CA PRO A 132 -17.21 -8.21 -6.21
C PRO A 132 -18.64 -7.78 -6.57
N GLU A 133 -19.30 -8.55 -7.45
CA GLU A 133 -20.69 -8.34 -7.90
C GLU A 133 -21.73 -8.41 -6.75
#